data_AF-A0A4Q7EYD6-F1
#
_entry.id   AF-A0A4Q7EYD6-F1
#
_cell.length_a   1.000
_cell.length_b   1.000
_cell.length_c   1.000
_cell.angle_alpha   90.00
_cell.angle_beta   90.00
_cell.angle_gamma   90.00
#
_symmetry.space_group_name_H-M   'P 1'
#
loop_
_entity.id
_entity.type
_entity.pdbx_description
1 polymer ?
#
loop_
_entity_poly.entity_id
_entity_poly.type
_entity_poly.pdbx_seq_one_letter_code
_entity_poly.pdbx_strand_id
1 'polypeptide(L)' 'MKGVLDVTTPGRWYDPISERWIEPRDTRTATPPRAEDDAVFERQRKLQIERIWRALVDCCARE' A
#
# COMPACT_ATOMS: atom_id res chain seq x y z
N MET A 1 -5.46 -28.48 -29.41
CA MET A 1 -6.44 -27.53 -28.82
C MET A 1 -5.70 -26.25 -28.51
N LYS A 2 -6.29 -25.11 -28.90
CA LYS A 2 -5.85 -23.72 -28.63
C LYS A 2 -5.33 -23.59 -27.19
N GLY A 3 -4.30 -22.82 -26.86
CA GLY A 3 -3.54 -21.82 -27.60
C GLY A 3 -2.94 -20.88 -26.55
N VAL A 4 -1.72 -20.41 -26.83
CA VAL A 4 -1.15 -19.12 -26.40
C VAL A 4 -0.99 -18.90 -24.88
N LEU A 5 0.30 -18.80 -24.50
CA LEU A 5 0.78 -18.10 -23.32
C LEU A 5 0.09 -16.74 -23.20
N ASP A 6 -0.84 -16.56 -22.26
CA ASP A 6 -1.21 -15.21 -21.83
C ASP A 6 -0.32 -14.80 -20.66
N VAL A 7 0.92 -14.44 -21.00
CA VAL A 7 1.87 -13.79 -20.11
C VAL A 7 1.60 -12.27 -20.06
N THR A 8 0.36 -11.84 -20.27
CA THR A 8 -0.01 -10.43 -20.40
C THR A 8 -1.37 -10.11 -19.76
N THR A 9 -1.59 -10.53 -18.52
CA THR A 9 -2.42 -9.73 -17.61
C THR A 9 -1.52 -8.67 -16.96
N PRO A 10 -1.43 -7.44 -17.49
CA PRO A 10 -0.71 -6.35 -16.84
C PRO A 10 -1.37 -6.06 -15.50
N GLY A 11 -0.74 -6.51 -14.42
CA GLY A 11 -1.21 -6.22 -13.07
C GLY A 11 -0.87 -7.25 -12.00
N ARG A 12 -0.50 -8.49 -12.36
CA ARG A 12 -0.03 -9.44 -11.35
C ARG A 12 1.37 -9.04 -10.86
N TRP A 13 1.56 -8.93 -9.55
CA TRP A 13 2.86 -8.68 -8.94
C TRP A 13 3.29 -9.84 -8.03
N TYR A 14 4.59 -10.09 -7.94
CA TYR A 14 5.14 -11.12 -7.06
C TYR A 14 5.40 -10.53 -5.66
N ASP A 15 4.89 -11.19 -4.62
CA ASP A 15 5.15 -10.84 -3.22
C ASP A 15 6.19 -11.81 -2.63
N PRO A 16 7.43 -11.37 -2.35
CA PRO A 16 8.47 -12.21 -1.78
C PRO A 16 8.24 -12.54 -0.29
N ILE A 17 7.40 -11.80 0.44
CA ILE A 17 7.10 -12.10 1.85
C ILE A 17 6.22 -13.34 1.94
N SER A 18 5.29 -13.48 0.99
CA SER A 18 4.32 -14.57 0.94
C SER A 18 4.67 -15.65 -0.10
N GLU A 19 5.78 -15.50 -0.84
CA GLU A 19 6.21 -16.38 -1.94
C GLU A 19 5.11 -16.69 -2.97
N ARG A 20 4.28 -15.69 -3.31
CA ARG A 20 3.13 -15.89 -4.21
C ARG A 20 2.91 -14.74 -5.18
N TRP A 21 2.28 -15.07 -6.31
CA TRP A 21 1.74 -14.08 -7.23
C TRP A 21 0.42 -13.52 -6.70
N ILE A 22 0.32 -12.20 -6.62
CA ILE A 22 -0.87 -11.48 -6.20
C ILE A 22 -1.57 -10.95 -7.45
N GLU A 23 -2.84 -11.28 -7.60
CA GLU A 23 -3.68 -10.76 -8.68
C GLU A 23 -4.25 -9.38 -8.29
N PRO A 24 -4.38 -8.43 -9.25
CA PRO A 24 -5.08 -7.18 -9.00
C PRO A 24 -6.45 -7.45 -8.37
N ARG A 25 -6.75 -6.80 -7.24
CA ARG A 25 -8.09 -6.89 -6.66
C ARG A 25 -9.09 -6.32 -7.65
N ASP A 26 -10.09 -7.12 -8.01
CA ASP A 26 -11.20 -6.71 -8.85
C ASP A 26 -11.95 -5.57 -8.13
N THR A 27 -11.80 -4.34 -8.64
CA THR A 27 -12.31 -3.11 -8.00
C THR A 27 -13.82 -3.12 -7.81
N ARG A 28 -14.51 -3.96 -8.58
CA ARG A 28 -15.96 -4.18 -8.52
C ARG A 28 -16.43 -4.82 -7.21
N THR A 29 -15.54 -5.48 -6.47
CA THR A 29 -15.83 -6.15 -5.19
C THR A 29 -15.07 -5.53 -4.02
N ALA A 30 -14.51 -4.34 -4.20
CA ALA A 30 -13.84 -3.62 -3.13
C ALA A 30 -14.88 -3.20 -2.08
N THR A 31 -15.01 -3.98 -1.01
CA THR A 31 -15.63 -3.51 0.22
C THR A 31 -14.85 -2.26 0.63
N PRO A 32 -15.51 -1.09 0.78
CA PRO A 32 -14.83 0.09 1.28
C PRO A 32 -14.18 -0.27 2.63
N PRO A 33 -12.96 0.21 2.92
CA PRO A 33 -12.38 0.04 4.24
C PRO A 33 -13.42 0.51 5.27
N ARG A 34 -13.57 -0.25 6.36
CA ARG A 34 -14.54 0.14 7.39
C ARG A 34 -14.07 1.50 7.93
N ALA A 35 -15.00 2.43 8.13
CA ALA A 35 -14.67 3.79 8.57
C ALA A 35 -13.86 3.84 9.90
N GLU A 36 -13.97 2.79 10.71
CA GLU A 36 -13.16 2.56 11.91
C GLU A 36 -11.68 2.25 11.59
N ASP A 37 -11.42 1.45 10.55
CA ASP A 37 -10.07 1.17 10.05
C ASP A 37 -9.43 2.44 9.46
N ASP A 38 -10.24 3.26 8.76
CA ASP A 38 -9.79 4.55 8.23
C ASP A 38 -9.42 5.54 9.34
N ALA A 39 -10.21 5.61 10.42
CA ALA A 39 -9.94 6.54 11.53
C ALA A 39 -8.65 6.17 12.28
N VAL A 40 -8.40 4.88 12.51
CA VAL A 40 -7.16 4.39 13.12
C VAL A 40 -5.97 4.61 12.19
N PHE A 41 -6.13 4.33 10.90
CA PHE A 41 -5.11 4.57 9.88
C PHE A 41 -4.74 6.05 9.78
N GLU A 42 -5.73 6.94 9.75
CA GLU A 42 -5.52 8.40 9.68
C GLU A 42 -4.88 8.94 10.96
N ARG A 43 -5.23 8.40 12.13
CA ARG A 43 -4.54 8.74 13.39
C ARG A 43 -3.07 8.34 13.33
N GLN A 44 -2.79 7.12 12.89
CA GLN A 44 -1.42 6.62 12.78
C GLN A 44 -0.62 7.43 11.75
N ARG A 45 -1.23 7.77 10.62
CA ARG A 45 -0.64 8.61 9.57
C ARG A 45 -0.26 10.00 10.10
N LYS A 46 -1.16 10.66 10.84
CA LYS A 46 -0.87 11.96 11.47
C LYS A 46 0.31 11.90 12.44
N LEU A 47 0.38 10.86 13.28
CA LEU A 47 1.50 10.67 14.19
C LEU A 47 2.83 10.47 13.44
N GLN A 48 2.82 9.75 12.32
CA GLN A 48 4.02 9.58 11.49
C GLN A 48 4.46 10.88 10.83
N ILE A 49 3.52 11.68 10.30
CA ILE A 49 3.81 12.98 9.70
C ILE A 49 4.46 13.92 10.71
N GLU A 50 3.89 14.05 11.90
CA GLU A 50 4.45 14.88 12.98
C GLU A 50 5.85 14.43 13.40
N ARG A 51 6.07 13.11 13.47
CA ARG A 51 7.37 12.54 13.82
C ARG A 51 8.43 12.87 12.77
N ILE A 52 8.09 12.74 11.48
CA ILE A 52 8.99 13.07 10.37
C ILE A 52 9.27 14.57 10.34
N TRP A 53 8.24 15.39 10.51
CA TRP A 53 8.37 16.85 10.53
C TRP A 53 9.34 17.31 11.62
N ARG A 54 9.18 16.81 12.85
CA ARG A 54 10.11 17.10 13.94
C ARG A 54 11.53 16.68 13.60
N ALA A 55 11.73 15.47 13.09
CA ALA A 55 13.07 15.01 12.70
C ALA A 55 13.72 15.94 11.65
N LEU A 56 12.95 16.41 10.67
CA LEU A 56 13.45 17.34 9.65
C LEU A 56 13.81 18.71 10.27
N VAL A 57 12.90 19.28 11.08
CA VAL A 57 13.12 20.56 11.76
C VAL A 57 14.33 20.48 12.70
N ASP A 58 14.41 19.42 13.50
CA ASP A 58 15.50 19.20 14.43
C ASP A 58 16.84 18.99 13.71
N CYS A 59 16.86 18.37 12.53
CA CYS A 59 18.06 18.27 11.69
C CYS A 59 18.52 19.66 11.21
N CYS A 60 17.61 20.51 10.74
CA CYS A 60 17.95 21.86 10.28
C CYS A 60 18.35 22.80 11.44
N ALA A 61 17.83 22.59 12.64
CA ALA A 61 18.14 23.41 13.82
C ALA A 61 19.46 23.03 14.51
N ARG A 62 20.13 21.96 14.06
CA ARG A 62 21.42 21.49 14.61
C ARG A 62 22.66 22.06 13.89
N GLU A 63 22.48 23.11 13.09
CA GLU A 63 23.57 23.94 12.52
C GLU A 63 24.06 25.01 13.49
#